data_AF-A0A6G0VMK4-F1
#
_entry.id   AF-A0A6G0VMK4-F1
#
_cell.length_a   1.000
_cell.length_b   1.000
_cell.length_c   1.000
_cell.angle_alpha   90.00
_cell.angle_beta   90.00
_cell.angle_gamma   90.00
#
_symmetry.space_group_name_H-M   'P 1'
#
loop_
_entity.id
_entity.type
_entity.pdbx_description
1 polymer ?
#
loop_
_entity_poly.entity_id
_entity_poly.type
_entity_poly.pdbx_seq_one_letter_code
_entity_poly.pdbx_strand_id
1 'polypeptide(L)'
;TNRRRTIKVLEEQKVEYRRYQLKTEKFLAVIRGLHPETDPCDIESELSELEHLVHNVTNIQIKKKIDPNNKLSNRTIVRLPLFFMDLKPQANNKDIYNIWAH
;
A
#
# COMPACT_ATOMS: atom_id res chain seq x y z
N THR A 1 26.69 -19.99 -21.05
CA THR A 1 25.28 -19.84 -21.51
C THR A 1 24.50 -21.13 -21.32
N ASN A 2 24.14 -21.50 -20.07
CA ASN A 2 23.54 -22.82 -19.80
C ASN A 2 22.18 -22.78 -19.05
N ARG A 3 21.83 -21.65 -18.41
CA ARG A 3 20.59 -21.51 -17.62
C ARG A 3 19.29 -21.65 -18.42
N ARG A 4 19.27 -21.15 -19.67
CA ARG A 4 18.06 -21.16 -20.53
C ARG A 4 17.68 -22.56 -21.01
N ARG A 5 18.65 -23.46 -21.18
CA ARG A 5 18.40 -24.84 -21.63
C ARG A 5 17.78 -25.67 -20.50
N THR A 6 18.25 -25.51 -19.27
CA THR A 6 17.71 -26.24 -18.10
C THR A 6 16.27 -25.87 -17.79
N ILE A 7 15.90 -24.58 -17.93
CA ILE A 7 14.52 -24.11 -17.68
C ILE A 7 13.54 -24.71 -18.70
N LYS A 8 13.91 -24.79 -19.99
CA LYS A 8 13.07 -25.43 -21.01
C LYS A 8 12.78 -26.90 -20.70
N VAL A 9 13.81 -27.65 -20.32
CA VAL A 9 13.68 -29.08 -19.95
C VAL A 9 12.74 -29.27 -18.75
N LEU A 10 12.72 -28.33 -17.81
CA LEU A 10 11.86 -28.39 -16.62
C LEU A 10 10.41 -27.95 -16.90
N GLU A 11 10.19 -27.03 -17.85
CA GLU A 11 8.85 -26.62 -18.32
C GLU A 11 8.17 -27.76 -19.11
N GLU A 12 8.93 -28.53 -19.90
CA GLU A 12 8.46 -29.71 -20.64
C GLU A 12 8.01 -30.87 -19.72
N GLN A 13 8.57 -30.96 -18.50
CA GLN A 13 8.26 -32.01 -17.53
C GLN A 13 7.06 -31.72 -16.62
N LYS A 14 6.31 -30.62 -16.84
CA LYS A 14 5.17 -30.18 -16.00
C LYS A 14 5.48 -30.15 -14.48
N VAL A 15 6.73 -29.92 -14.11
CA VAL A 15 7.10 -29.74 -12.69
C VAL A 15 6.65 -28.34 -12.27
N GLU A 16 5.80 -28.26 -11.25
CA GLU A 16 5.27 -27.00 -10.74
C GLU A 16 6.41 -26.15 -10.14
N TYR A 17 7.05 -25.34 -10.98
CA TYR A 17 8.14 -24.45 -10.57
C TYR A 17 7.57 -23.18 -9.95
N ARG A 18 7.53 -23.12 -8.61
CA ARG A 18 7.31 -21.86 -7.90
C ARG A 18 8.58 -21.03 -7.97
N ARG A 19 8.65 -20.09 -8.93
CA ARG A 19 9.72 -19.08 -8.94
C ARG A 19 9.55 -18.22 -7.69
N TYR A 20 10.46 -18.34 -6.73
CA TYR A 20 10.55 -17.36 -5.64
C TYR A 20 10.94 -16.03 -6.25
N GLN A 21 9.97 -15.15 -6.47
CA GLN A 21 10.25 -13.75 -6.76
C GLN A 21 10.79 -13.14 -5.48
N LEU A 22 11.98 -12.54 -5.54
CA LEU A 22 12.51 -11.74 -4.45
C LEU A 22 11.44 -10.67 -4.14
N LYS A 23 10.77 -10.79 -3.00
CA LYS A 23 9.79 -9.79 -2.57
C LYS A 23 10.61 -8.55 -2.22
N THR A 24 10.54 -7.52 -3.05
CA THR A 24 11.10 -6.21 -2.70
C THR A 24 10.49 -5.79 -1.37
N GLU A 25 11.33 -5.35 -0.43
CA GLU A 25 10.89 -4.91 0.88
C GLU A 25 9.99 -3.67 0.70
N LYS A 26 8.71 -3.81 1.04
CA LYS A 26 7.73 -2.72 0.97
C LYS A 26 7.55 -2.12 2.34
N PHE A 27 7.66 -0.80 2.43
CA PHE A 27 7.43 -0.07 3.67
C PHE A 27 6.04 0.55 3.63
N LEU A 28 5.10 -0.07 4.32
CA LEU A 28 3.70 0.34 4.35
C LEU A 28 3.36 0.90 5.72
N ALA A 29 2.74 2.07 5.74
CA ALA A 29 2.34 2.75 6.97
C ALA A 29 0.90 3.26 6.87
N VAL A 30 0.28 3.48 8.03
CA VAL A 30 -1.05 4.08 8.12
C VAL A 30 -0.98 5.28 9.06
N ILE A 31 -1.28 6.47 8.53
CA ILE A 31 -1.50 7.66 9.36
C ILE A 31 -2.90 7.57 9.96
N ARG A 32 -3.03 7.91 11.24
CA ARG A 32 -4.30 7.97 11.95
C ARG A 32 -4.56 9.39 12.44
N GLY A 33 -5.83 9.78 12.56
CA GLY A 33 -6.22 11.04 13.20
C GLY A 33 -6.25 12.26 12.27
N LEU A 34 -5.88 12.10 11.00
CA LEU A 34 -6.07 13.15 9.99
C LEU A 34 -7.54 13.28 9.58
N HIS A 35 -7.94 14.49 9.20
CA HIS A 35 -9.30 14.71 8.73
C HIS A 35 -9.57 13.91 7.44
N PRO A 36 -10.73 13.24 7.27
CA PRO A 36 -10.98 12.41 6.09
C PRO A 36 -11.00 13.16 4.75
N GLU A 37 -11.12 14.48 4.79
CA GLU A 37 -11.12 15.36 3.61
C GLU A 37 -9.76 16.00 3.33
N THR A 38 -8.74 15.75 4.15
CA THR A 38 -7.37 16.18 3.87
C THR A 38 -6.93 15.67 2.49
N ASP A 39 -6.36 16.56 1.68
CA ASP A 39 -5.87 16.20 0.36
C ASP A 39 -4.62 15.31 0.51
N PRO A 40 -4.59 14.12 -0.11
CA PRO A 40 -3.38 13.31 -0.15
C PRO A 40 -2.14 14.06 -0.65
N CYS A 41 -2.30 15.05 -1.56
CA CYS A 41 -1.17 15.83 -2.08
C CYS A 41 -0.49 16.67 -0.99
N ASP A 42 -1.25 17.17 -0.02
CA ASP A 42 -0.71 17.92 1.12
C ASP A 42 0.14 17.00 1.99
N ILE A 43 -0.34 15.77 2.25
CA ILE A 43 0.39 14.75 3.01
C ILE A 43 1.67 14.34 2.28
N GLU A 44 1.61 14.16 0.95
CA GLU A 44 2.80 13.86 0.13
C GLU A 44 3.85 14.99 0.21
N SER A 45 3.38 16.25 0.23
CA SER A 45 4.25 17.43 0.31
C SER A 45 4.94 17.52 1.67
N GLU A 46 4.20 17.39 2.77
CA GLU A 46 4.77 17.39 4.13
C GLU A 46 5.79 16.25 4.32
N LEU A 47 5.51 15.05 3.79
CA LEU A 47 6.46 13.94 3.85
C LEU A 47 7.74 14.22 3.06
N SER A 48 7.61 14.88 1.91
CA SER A 48 8.76 15.28 1.12
C SER A 48 9.62 16.32 1.84
N GLU A 49 9.02 17.24 2.59
CA GLU A 49 9.74 18.21 3.43
C GLU A 49 10.50 17.54 4.57
N LEU A 50 10.00 16.40 5.06
CA LEU A 50 10.64 15.54 6.06
C LEU A 50 11.61 14.51 5.45
N GLU A 51 12.02 14.69 4.20
CA GLU A 51 12.94 13.81 3.46
C GLU A 51 12.46 12.36 3.28
N HIS A 52 11.14 12.14 3.36
CA HIS A 52 10.50 10.85 3.07
C HIS A 52 9.89 10.85 1.67
N LEU A 53 10.22 9.84 0.88
CA LEU A 53 9.66 9.64 -0.45
C LEU A 53 8.55 8.60 -0.40
N VAL A 54 7.38 8.98 -0.90
CA VAL A 54 6.22 8.11 -1.05
C VAL A 54 6.00 7.72 -2.51
N HIS A 55 5.50 6.51 -2.73
CA HIS A 55 4.94 6.05 -4.00
C HIS A 55 3.49 6.50 -4.16
N ASN A 56 2.73 6.50 -3.07
CA ASN A 56 1.32 6.82 -3.08
C ASN A 56 0.80 7.08 -1.66
N VAL A 57 -0.06 8.09 -1.51
CA VAL A 57 -0.86 8.32 -0.31
C VAL A 57 -2.35 8.25 -0.68
N THR A 58 -3.13 7.48 0.08
CA THR A 58 -4.57 7.31 -0.18
C THR A 58 -5.38 7.29 1.10
N ASN A 59 -6.53 7.97 1.10
CA ASN A 59 -7.49 7.84 2.19
C ASN A 59 -8.08 6.41 2.24
N ILE A 60 -8.19 5.84 3.43
CA ILE A 60 -8.84 4.54 3.61
C ILE A 60 -10.35 4.73 3.60
N GLN A 61 -11.01 4.06 2.67
CA GLN A 61 -12.45 4.19 2.44
C GLN A 61 -13.18 2.88 2.73
N ILE A 62 -14.35 2.97 3.35
CA ILE A 62 -15.26 1.83 3.56
C ILE A 62 -16.58 2.04 2.83
N LYS A 63 -17.13 0.95 2.28
CA LYS A 63 -18.45 0.96 1.64
C LYS A 63 -19.50 0.57 2.68
N LYS A 64 -20.39 1.50 3.02
CA LYS A 64 -21.54 1.24 3.91
C LYS A 64 -22.82 1.14 3.09
N LYS A 65 -23.72 0.23 3.46
CA LYS A 65 -25.09 0.26 2.92
C LYS A 65 -25.80 1.50 3.45
N ILE A 66 -26.63 2.11 2.60
CA ILE A 66 -27.51 3.22 3.01
C ILE A 66 -28.58 2.69 3.97
N ASP A 67 -29.22 1.57 3.62
CA ASP A 67 -30.12 0.81 4.50
C ASP A 67 -29.48 -0.56 4.85
N PRO A 68 -29.12 -0.81 6.12
CA PRO A 68 -28.49 -2.06 6.54
C PRO A 68 -29.44 -3.27 6.47
N ASN A 69 -30.75 -3.06 6.61
CA ASN A 69 -31.74 -4.14 6.67
C ASN A 69 -32.22 -4.58 5.27
N ASN A 70 -32.02 -3.73 4.26
CA ASN A 70 -32.33 -4.05 2.88
C ASN A 70 -31.13 -4.70 2.16
N LYS A 71 -31.36 -5.89 1.58
CA LYS A 71 -30.33 -6.62 0.82
C LYS A 71 -29.96 -5.94 -0.50
N LEU A 72 -30.91 -5.26 -1.15
CA LEU A 72 -30.71 -4.54 -2.42
C LEU A 72 -30.31 -3.06 -2.23
N SER A 73 -30.08 -2.59 -1.00
CA SER A 73 -29.69 -1.20 -0.76
C SER A 73 -28.40 -0.82 -1.50
N ASN A 74 -28.41 0.38 -2.07
CA ASN A 74 -27.21 1.06 -2.56
C ASN A 74 -26.17 1.23 -1.45
N ARG A 75 -24.91 1.45 -1.88
CA ARG A 75 -23.76 1.65 -0.98
C ARG A 75 -23.22 3.06 -1.14
N THR A 76 -22.85 3.66 -0.02
CA THR A 76 -22.15 4.94 0.06
C THR A 76 -20.72 4.70 0.52
N ILE A 77 -19.80 5.52 0.01
CA ILE A 77 -18.39 5.51 0.42
C ILE A 77 -18.24 6.44 1.63
N VAL A 78 -17.62 5.93 2.69
CA VAL A 78 -17.25 6.71 3.86
C VAL A 78 -15.73 6.75 3.94
N ARG A 79 -15.18 7.97 3.91
CA ARG A 79 -13.76 8.24 4.13
C ARG A 79 -13.46 8.15 5.62
N LEU A 80 -12.41 7.42 5.98
CA LEU A 80 -11.99 7.29 7.37
C LEU A 80 -10.92 8.36 7.70
N PRO A 81 -10.73 8.71 8.98
CA PRO A 81 -9.61 9.55 9.41
C PRO A 81 -8.29 8.74 9.43
N LEU A 82 -8.05 8.01 8.33
CA LEU A 82 -6.95 7.07 8.15
C LEU A 82 -6.43 7.21 6.72
N PHE A 83 -5.11 7.30 6.57
CA PHE A 83 -4.45 7.37 5.27
C PHE A 83 -3.40 6.27 5.17
N PHE A 84 -3.48 5.51 4.08
CA PHE A 84 -2.51 4.49 3.74
C PHE A 84 -1.38 5.10 2.91
N MET A 85 -0.15 4.74 3.24
CA MET A 85 1.05 5.20 2.54
C MET A 85 1.94 4.04 2.15
N ASP A 86 2.40 4.10 0.90
CA ASP A 86 3.45 3.21 0.38
C ASP A 86 4.74 4.04 0.25
N LEU A 87 5.74 3.74 1.08
CA LEU A 87 7.02 4.46 1.10
C LEU A 87 8.00 3.83 0.11
N LYS A 88 8.78 4.67 -0.57
CA LYS A 88 9.91 4.20 -1.35
C LYS A 88 10.98 3.65 -0.40
N PRO A 89 11.73 2.59 -0.76
CA PRO A 89 12.81 2.09 0.09
C PRO A 89 13.87 3.16 0.35
N GLN A 90 14.00 3.61 1.61
CA GLN A 90 15.03 4.52 2.08
C GLN A 90 15.52 4.10 3.47
N ALA A 91 16.74 4.51 3.82
CA ALA A 91 17.37 4.14 5.10
C ALA A 91 16.59 4.69 6.32
N ASN A 92 15.95 5.85 6.16
CA ASN A 92 15.16 6.55 7.17
C ASN A 92 13.70 6.07 7.25
N ASN A 93 13.26 5.04 6.51
CA ASN A 93 11.85 4.61 6.52
C ASN A 93 11.33 4.20 7.90
N LYS A 94 12.22 3.80 8.83
CA LYS A 94 11.84 3.49 10.22
C LYS A 94 11.55 4.76 11.04
N ASP A 95 12.05 5.92 10.63
CA ASP A 95 11.88 7.17 11.34
C ASP A 95 10.48 7.76 11.14
N ILE A 96 9.73 7.24 10.15
CA ILE A 96 8.33 7.62 9.90
C ILE A 96 7.44 7.45 11.15
N TYR A 97 7.76 6.47 12.00
CA TYR A 97 7.00 6.23 13.24
C TYR A 97 7.18 7.34 14.27
N ASN A 98 8.21 8.19 14.14
CA ASN A 98 8.49 9.29 15.07
C ASN A 98 7.71 10.57 14.73
N ILE A 99 7.24 10.73 13.48
CA ILE A 99 6.55 11.95 13.02
C ILE A 99 5.19 12.13 13.72
N TRP A 100 4.51 11.04 14.05
CA TRP A 100 3.13 11.06 14.59
C TRP A 100 3.00 10.42 15.98
N ALA A 101 4.10 10.26 16.72
CA ALA A 101 4.13 9.64 18.05
C ALA A 101 3.80 10.61 19.22
N HIS A 102 3.26 11.79 18.95
CA HIS A 102 2.88 12.78 19.97
C HIS A 102 1.37 12.94 20.12
#